data_AF-A0A094AA49-F1
#
_entry.id   AF-A0A094AA49-F1
#
_cell.length_a   1.000
_cell.length_b   1.000
_cell.length_c   1.000
_cell.angle_alpha   90.00
_cell.angle_beta   90.00
_cell.angle_gamma   90.00
#
_symmetry.space_group_name_H-M   'P 1'
#
loop_
_entity.id
_entity.type
_entity.pdbx_description
1 polymer ?
#
loop_
_entity_poly.entity_id
_entity_poly.type
_entity_poly.pdbx_seq_one_letter_code
_entity_poly.pdbx_strand_id
1 'polypeptide(L)'
;MAKRNDLRQMWQIQVPKLALKQKYLMHSLFSITSLHMAISHPESQSLHIDRAIRYYNICLPEFTSNLQHITPENSSSLFICAALTIIFAFSLPLLRPHEEPTSALEEISGIFALLRGIPFVMRGMFEWIRQSEIGPLFVDRAVDRSIVLSDDVIDALKLLEDRNQLTSKSESEKDTYTLAIQRLKEGFMVISSKDRENGMVLGWVIQIGQEYIAFLRSRQQMALVILAYYGVLLDGIRDTWWVMGWGRNLIQELNQVVDDEWKSLMVWPMNKVTMGR
;
A
#
# COMPACT_ATOMS: atom_id res chain seq x y z
N MET A 1 -14.20 9.25 -2.82
CA MET A 1 -13.66 10.62 -3.07
C MET A 1 -12.97 11.12 -1.81
N ALA A 2 -11.90 11.90 -1.94
CA ALA A 2 -11.21 12.50 -0.79
C ALA A 2 -12.19 13.35 0.04
N LYS A 3 -12.11 13.25 1.38
CA LYS A 3 -13.03 13.95 2.29
C LYS A 3 -12.67 15.44 2.41
N ARG A 4 -11.37 15.76 2.31
CA ARG A 4 -10.89 17.15 2.38
C ARG A 4 -11.04 17.87 1.05
N ASN A 5 -11.51 19.11 1.09
CA ASN A 5 -11.79 19.91 -0.10
C ASN A 5 -10.51 20.26 -0.90
N ASP A 6 -9.41 20.53 -0.21
CA ASP A 6 -8.11 20.80 -0.83
C ASP A 6 -7.59 19.61 -1.65
N LEU A 7 -7.67 18.39 -1.12
CA LEU A 7 -7.36 17.16 -1.83
C LEU A 7 -8.30 16.93 -3.01
N ARG A 8 -9.60 17.22 -2.85
CA ARG A 8 -10.58 17.10 -3.93
C ARG A 8 -10.23 18.04 -5.10
N GLN A 9 -9.95 19.30 -4.81
CA GLN A 9 -9.55 20.29 -5.82
C GLN A 9 -8.22 19.91 -6.48
N MET A 10 -7.26 19.41 -5.71
CA MET A 10 -5.98 18.91 -6.23
C MET A 10 -6.21 17.80 -7.27
N TRP A 11 -6.98 16.76 -6.93
CA TRP A 11 -7.26 15.64 -7.85
C TRP A 11 -8.14 16.03 -9.04
N GLN A 12 -9.12 16.92 -8.86
CA GLN A 12 -10.06 17.30 -9.92
C GLN A 12 -9.52 18.37 -10.88
N ILE A 13 -8.60 19.22 -10.43
CA ILE A 13 -8.15 20.39 -11.19
C ILE A 13 -6.64 20.35 -11.43
N GLN A 14 -5.85 20.22 -10.38
CA GLN A 14 -4.39 20.38 -10.50
C GLN A 14 -3.73 19.19 -11.18
N VAL A 15 -4.11 17.96 -10.79
CA VAL A 15 -3.57 16.73 -11.41
C VAL A 15 -3.87 16.65 -12.92
N PRO A 16 -5.10 16.94 -13.40
CA PRO A 16 -5.36 17.03 -14.85
C PRO A 16 -4.53 18.11 -15.55
N LYS A 17 -4.33 19.28 -14.94
CA LYS A 17 -3.46 20.34 -15.51
C LYS A 17 -2.01 19.88 -15.62
N LEU A 18 -1.50 19.15 -14.63
CA LEU A 18 -0.17 18.53 -14.70
C LEU A 18 -0.08 17.49 -15.81
N ALA A 19 -1.12 16.66 -15.97
CA ALA A 19 -1.19 15.64 -17.01
C ALA A 19 -1.19 16.22 -18.43
N LEU A 20 -1.82 17.39 -18.63
CA LEU A 20 -1.78 18.09 -19.92
C LEU A 20 -0.36 18.57 -20.30
N LYS A 21 0.51 18.79 -19.31
CA LYS A 21 1.91 19.17 -19.51
C LYS A 21 2.84 17.96 -19.66
N GLN A 22 2.46 16.80 -19.11
CA GLN A 22 3.31 15.63 -18.98
C GLN A 22 2.61 14.37 -19.53
N LYS A 23 3.04 13.89 -20.70
CA LYS A 23 2.36 12.78 -21.41
C LYS A 23 2.31 11.49 -20.61
N TYR A 24 3.39 11.12 -19.93
CA TYR A 24 3.41 9.94 -19.07
C TYR A 24 2.31 9.99 -17.99
N LEU A 25 2.08 11.15 -17.37
CA LEU A 25 1.06 11.30 -16.34
C LEU A 25 -0.35 11.19 -16.93
N MET A 26 -0.57 11.73 -18.14
CA MET A 26 -1.84 11.54 -18.86
C MET A 26 -2.14 10.06 -19.11
N HIS A 27 -1.16 9.29 -19.59
CA HIS A 27 -1.32 7.86 -19.78
C HIS A 27 -1.56 7.12 -18.46
N SER A 28 -0.89 7.52 -17.38
CA SER A 28 -1.14 6.96 -16.04
C SER A 28 -2.59 7.19 -15.58
N LEU A 29 -3.14 8.40 -15.79
CA LEU A 29 -4.55 8.71 -15.50
C LEU A 29 -5.51 7.86 -16.35
N PHE A 30 -5.24 7.70 -17.64
CA PHE A 30 -6.06 6.85 -18.51
C PHE A 30 -5.99 5.37 -18.13
N SER A 31 -4.83 4.91 -17.65
CA SER A 31 -4.65 3.57 -17.15
C SER A 31 -5.55 3.30 -15.93
N ILE A 32 -5.46 4.15 -14.91
CA ILE A 32 -6.29 4.04 -13.70
C ILE A 32 -7.78 4.22 -13.98
N THR A 33 -8.12 5.16 -14.87
CA THR A 33 -9.52 5.36 -15.30
C THR A 33 -10.05 4.08 -15.95
N SER A 34 -9.26 3.45 -16.83
CA SER A 34 -9.65 2.20 -17.48
C SER A 34 -9.83 1.06 -16.48
N LEU A 35 -8.96 0.93 -15.47
CA LEU A 35 -9.16 -0.07 -14.40
C LEU A 35 -10.44 0.17 -13.61
N HIS A 36 -10.71 1.42 -13.24
CA HIS A 36 -11.94 1.75 -12.53
C HIS A 36 -13.19 1.48 -13.38
N MET A 37 -13.12 1.74 -14.70
CA MET A 37 -14.19 1.39 -15.63
C MET A 37 -14.41 -0.13 -15.70
N ALA A 38 -13.36 -0.95 -15.62
CA ALA A 38 -13.46 -2.41 -15.61
C ALA A 38 -14.25 -2.96 -14.41
N ILE A 39 -14.26 -2.24 -13.29
CA ILE A 39 -15.10 -2.54 -12.11
C ILE A 39 -16.54 -2.08 -12.33
N SER A 40 -16.70 -0.90 -12.92
CA SER A 40 -18.03 -0.26 -13.07
C SER A 40 -18.85 -0.83 -14.23
N HIS A 41 -18.19 -1.49 -15.20
CA HIS A 41 -18.79 -2.05 -16.42
C HIS A 41 -18.34 -3.52 -16.63
N PRO A 42 -18.86 -4.46 -15.83
CA PRO A 42 -18.45 -5.87 -15.88
C PRO A 42 -18.59 -6.52 -17.26
N GLU A 43 -19.58 -6.08 -18.06
CA GLU A 43 -19.85 -6.55 -19.42
C GLU A 43 -18.71 -6.30 -20.41
N SER A 44 -17.85 -5.31 -20.14
CA SER A 44 -16.70 -4.93 -20.97
C SER A 44 -15.39 -4.95 -20.16
N GLN A 45 -15.36 -5.72 -19.06
CA GLN A 45 -14.25 -5.72 -18.11
C GLN A 45 -12.90 -6.03 -18.77
N SER A 46 -12.82 -7.08 -19.59
CA SER A 46 -11.58 -7.48 -20.27
C SER A 46 -11.02 -6.38 -21.17
N LEU A 47 -11.88 -5.74 -21.97
CA LEU A 47 -11.52 -4.61 -22.83
C LEU A 47 -10.93 -3.44 -22.02
N HIS A 48 -11.52 -3.13 -20.87
CA HIS A 48 -11.05 -2.05 -20.01
C HIS A 48 -9.72 -2.39 -19.32
N ILE A 49 -9.54 -3.65 -18.92
CA ILE A 49 -8.25 -4.15 -18.41
C ILE A 49 -7.16 -4.04 -19.48
N ASP A 50 -7.43 -4.47 -20.71
CA ASP A 50 -6.47 -4.38 -21.83
C ASP A 50 -6.06 -2.94 -22.13
N ARG A 51 -7.03 -2.01 -22.11
CA ARG A 51 -6.76 -0.56 -22.23
C ARG A 51 -5.90 -0.06 -21.09
N ALA A 52 -6.21 -0.46 -19.85
CA ALA A 52 -5.42 -0.06 -18.70
C ALA A 52 -3.95 -0.47 -18.82
N ILE A 53 -3.71 -1.74 -19.19
CA ILE A 53 -2.37 -2.29 -19.40
C ILE A 53 -1.66 -1.57 -20.54
N ARG A 54 -2.36 -1.32 -21.65
CA ARG A 54 -1.79 -0.57 -22.78
C ARG A 54 -1.33 0.82 -22.36
N TYR A 55 -2.17 1.59 -21.67
CA TYR A 55 -1.79 2.92 -21.21
C TYR A 55 -0.64 2.88 -20.20
N TYR A 56 -0.64 1.90 -19.29
CA TYR A 56 0.46 1.69 -18.35
C TYR A 56 1.79 1.41 -19.09
N ASN A 57 1.78 0.54 -20.11
CA ASN A 57 2.96 0.21 -20.91
C ASN A 57 3.47 1.39 -21.74
N ILE A 58 2.61 2.32 -22.14
CA ILE A 58 3.02 3.57 -22.81
C ILE A 58 3.61 4.56 -21.79
N CYS A 59 3.03 4.65 -20.60
CA CYS A 59 3.49 5.53 -19.52
C CYS A 59 4.90 5.16 -19.01
N LEU A 60 5.14 3.86 -18.80
CA LEU A 60 6.26 3.36 -18.01
C LEU A 60 7.65 3.76 -18.53
N PRO A 61 7.96 3.69 -19.85
CA PRO A 61 9.29 4.07 -20.35
C PRO A 61 9.60 5.56 -20.13
N GLU A 62 8.65 6.44 -20.43
CA GLU A 62 8.81 7.88 -20.28
C GLU A 62 8.87 8.28 -18.79
N PHE A 63 8.04 7.67 -17.95
CA PHE A 63 8.10 7.85 -16.49
C PHE A 63 9.47 7.45 -15.93
N THR A 64 9.97 6.26 -16.31
CA THR A 64 11.26 5.73 -15.83
C THR A 64 12.44 6.58 -16.29
N SER A 65 12.39 7.10 -17.52
CA SER A 65 13.42 8.02 -18.04
C SER A 65 13.43 9.35 -17.27
N ASN A 66 12.26 9.91 -16.94
CA ASN A 66 12.17 11.16 -16.18
C ASN A 66 12.60 10.99 -14.71
N LEU A 67 12.47 9.80 -14.12
CA LEU A 67 12.98 9.52 -12.78
C LEU A 67 14.50 9.65 -12.66
N GLN A 68 15.25 9.54 -13.77
CA GLN A 68 16.70 9.74 -13.79
C GLN A 68 17.10 11.23 -13.75
N HIS A 69 16.16 12.13 -14.05
CA HIS A 69 16.39 13.58 -14.20
C HIS A 69 15.26 14.36 -13.51
N ILE A 70 15.22 14.28 -12.18
CA ILE A 70 14.18 14.94 -11.37
C ILE A 70 14.47 16.45 -11.31
N THR A 71 13.48 17.26 -11.65
CA THR A 71 13.51 18.73 -11.57
C THR A 71 12.32 19.24 -10.76
N PRO A 72 12.34 20.50 -10.28
CA PRO A 72 11.18 21.10 -9.62
C PRO A 72 9.90 21.01 -10.48
N GLU A 73 10.01 21.19 -11.79
CA GLU A 73 8.88 21.26 -12.73
C GLU A 73 8.23 19.89 -12.99
N ASN A 74 8.99 18.79 -12.93
CA ASN A 74 8.46 17.45 -13.15
C ASN A 74 8.17 16.69 -11.84
N SER A 75 8.68 17.16 -10.69
CA SER A 75 8.57 16.51 -9.38
C SER A 75 7.12 16.15 -9.01
N SER A 76 6.18 17.10 -9.08
CA SER A 76 4.77 16.84 -8.78
C SER A 76 4.17 15.75 -9.66
N SER A 77 4.46 15.78 -10.96
CA SER A 77 3.94 14.82 -11.92
C SER A 77 4.54 13.43 -11.75
N LEU A 78 5.84 13.34 -11.44
CA LEU A 78 6.52 12.10 -11.10
C LEU A 78 5.91 11.46 -9.84
N PHE A 79 5.66 12.25 -8.80
CA PHE A 79 5.04 11.76 -7.57
C PHE A 79 3.64 11.19 -7.81
N ILE A 80 2.79 11.95 -8.52
CA ILE A 80 1.43 11.48 -8.81
C ILE A 80 1.47 10.24 -9.71
N CYS A 81 2.34 10.20 -10.71
CA CYS A 81 2.50 9.02 -11.54
C CYS A 81 2.93 7.80 -10.72
N ALA A 82 3.86 7.95 -9.77
CA ALA A 82 4.26 6.88 -8.87
C ALA A 82 3.09 6.41 -7.97
N ALA A 83 2.30 7.35 -7.43
CA ALA A 83 1.12 7.03 -6.63
C ALA A 83 0.07 6.24 -7.45
N LEU A 84 -0.18 6.65 -8.68
CA LEU A 84 -1.08 5.94 -9.60
C LEU A 84 -0.52 4.57 -9.98
N THR A 85 0.80 4.41 -10.19
CA THR A 85 1.43 3.11 -10.42
C THR A 85 1.21 2.14 -9.26
N ILE A 86 1.22 2.61 -8.01
CA ILE A 86 0.90 1.76 -6.85
C ILE A 86 -0.56 1.32 -6.89
N ILE A 87 -1.49 2.25 -7.16
CA ILE A 87 -2.92 1.93 -7.32
C ILE A 87 -3.11 0.89 -8.42
N PHE A 88 -2.42 1.04 -9.55
CA PHE A 88 -2.43 0.08 -10.65
C PHE A 88 -1.96 -1.30 -10.19
N ALA A 89 -0.84 -1.35 -9.47
CA ALA A 89 -0.25 -2.60 -8.98
C ALA A 89 -1.13 -3.34 -7.97
N PHE A 90 -1.87 -2.63 -7.10
CA PHE A 90 -2.88 -3.26 -6.24
C PHE A 90 -4.14 -3.69 -7.02
N SER A 91 -4.58 -2.90 -7.98
CA SER A 91 -5.86 -3.12 -8.65
C SER A 91 -5.82 -4.24 -9.69
N LEU A 92 -4.73 -4.33 -10.47
CA LEU A 92 -4.65 -5.23 -11.61
C LEU A 92 -4.80 -6.72 -11.23
N PRO A 93 -4.10 -7.25 -10.20
CA PRO A 93 -4.22 -8.66 -9.81
C PRO A 93 -5.63 -9.04 -9.37
N LEU A 94 -6.37 -8.11 -8.76
CA LEU A 94 -7.76 -8.34 -8.34
C LEU A 94 -8.74 -8.43 -9.52
N LEU A 95 -8.42 -7.77 -10.64
CA LEU A 95 -9.29 -7.68 -11.81
C LEU A 95 -8.94 -8.69 -12.89
N ARG A 96 -7.75 -9.26 -12.86
CA ARG A 96 -7.37 -10.36 -13.76
C ARG A 96 -7.82 -11.69 -13.18
N PRO A 97 -8.80 -12.37 -13.78
CA PRO A 97 -8.95 -13.81 -13.57
C PRO A 97 -7.75 -14.47 -14.24
N HIS A 98 -6.65 -14.66 -13.51
CA HIS A 98 -5.52 -15.41 -14.03
C HIS A 98 -5.94 -16.86 -14.29
N GLU A 99 -5.49 -17.44 -15.40
CA GLU A 99 -5.59 -18.90 -15.66
C GLU A 99 -4.73 -19.71 -14.67
N GLU A 100 -3.67 -19.09 -14.10
CA GLU A 100 -2.89 -19.57 -12.96
C GLU A 100 -2.81 -18.48 -11.88
N PRO A 101 -3.45 -18.63 -10.72
CA PRO A 101 -3.47 -17.59 -9.69
C PRO A 101 -2.05 -17.36 -9.17
N THR A 102 -1.45 -16.23 -9.52
CA THR A 102 -0.28 -15.71 -8.80
C THR A 102 -0.70 -15.48 -7.36
N SER A 103 0.08 -15.98 -6.41
CA SER A 103 -0.29 -15.93 -5.00
C SER A 103 -0.36 -14.47 -4.51
N ALA A 104 -1.29 -14.15 -3.60
CA ALA A 104 -1.40 -12.81 -3.03
C ALA A 104 -0.11 -12.43 -2.29
N LEU A 105 0.62 -13.40 -1.74
CA LEU A 105 1.95 -13.19 -1.15
C LEU A 105 3.02 -12.78 -2.18
N GLU A 106 2.99 -13.33 -3.40
CA GLU A 106 3.91 -12.95 -4.47
C GLU A 106 3.58 -11.55 -5.00
N GLU A 107 2.30 -11.27 -5.26
CA GLU A 107 1.86 -9.97 -5.75
C GLU A 107 2.15 -8.85 -4.74
N ILE A 108 1.85 -9.06 -3.44
CA ILE A 108 2.17 -8.07 -2.40
C ILE A 108 3.69 -7.85 -2.27
N SER A 109 4.50 -8.90 -2.49
CA SER A 109 5.96 -8.78 -2.49
C SER A 109 6.47 -7.95 -3.67
N GLY A 110 5.84 -8.07 -4.84
CA GLY A 110 6.10 -7.21 -6.01
C GLY A 110 5.76 -5.74 -5.73
N ILE A 111 4.61 -5.49 -5.12
CA ILE A 111 4.18 -4.15 -4.69
C ILE A 111 5.17 -3.57 -3.67
N PHE A 112 5.64 -4.36 -2.70
CA PHE A 112 6.62 -3.91 -1.71
C PHE A 112 7.95 -3.53 -2.36
N ALA A 113 8.36 -4.24 -3.42
CA ALA A 113 9.54 -3.89 -4.20
C ALA A 113 9.39 -2.52 -4.89
N LEU A 114 8.20 -2.19 -5.41
CA LEU A 114 7.91 -0.87 -5.99
C LEU A 114 7.96 0.24 -4.92
N LEU A 115 7.35 0.00 -3.76
CA LEU A 115 7.26 0.98 -2.67
C LEU A 115 8.63 1.32 -2.06
N ARG A 116 9.62 0.40 -2.11
CA ARG A 116 10.98 0.61 -1.59
C ARG A 116 11.74 1.76 -2.23
N GLY A 117 11.45 2.07 -3.50
CA GLY A 117 12.11 3.19 -4.19
C GLY A 117 11.67 4.56 -3.65
N ILE A 118 10.51 4.63 -3.00
CA ILE A 118 9.86 5.89 -2.64
C ILE A 118 10.70 6.74 -1.70
N PRO A 119 11.20 6.26 -0.54
CA PRO A 119 11.98 7.12 0.37
C PRO A 119 13.21 7.76 -0.29
N PHE A 120 13.85 7.04 -1.22
CA PHE A 120 15.05 7.51 -1.92
C PHE A 120 14.70 8.60 -2.93
N VAL A 121 13.69 8.36 -3.76
CA VAL A 121 13.20 9.35 -4.74
C VAL A 121 12.63 10.58 -4.03
N MET A 122 11.81 10.35 -3.00
CA MET A 122 11.14 11.40 -2.23
C MET A 122 12.11 12.36 -1.56
N ARG A 123 13.22 11.87 -0.99
CA ARG A 123 14.17 12.72 -0.26
C ARG A 123 14.69 13.88 -1.11
N GLY A 124 14.95 13.65 -2.40
CA GLY A 124 15.49 14.65 -3.31
C GLY A 124 14.47 15.71 -3.75
N MET A 125 13.18 15.39 -3.72
CA MET A 125 12.10 16.24 -4.25
C MET A 125 11.10 16.73 -3.19
N PHE A 126 11.23 16.29 -1.94
CA PHE A 126 10.22 16.50 -0.89
C PHE A 126 9.87 17.98 -0.71
N GLU A 127 10.86 18.87 -0.70
CA GLU A 127 10.58 20.29 -0.50
C GLU A 127 9.85 20.92 -1.69
N TRP A 128 10.16 20.49 -2.93
CA TRP A 128 9.48 20.96 -4.13
C TRP A 128 8.01 20.52 -4.15
N ILE A 129 7.74 19.24 -3.90
CA ILE A 129 6.37 18.72 -3.90
C ILE A 129 5.52 19.20 -2.71
N ARG A 130 6.16 19.51 -1.58
CA ARG A 130 5.48 20.07 -0.41
C ARG A 130 4.98 21.49 -0.69
N GLN A 131 5.71 22.25 -1.51
CA GLN A 131 5.38 23.62 -1.89
C GLN A 131 4.58 23.73 -3.19
N SER A 132 4.30 22.61 -3.88
CA SER A 132 3.63 22.61 -5.17
C SER A 132 2.11 22.45 -5.06
N GLU A 133 1.44 22.32 -6.20
CA GLU A 133 0.00 22.09 -6.30
C GLU A 133 -0.46 20.78 -5.66
N ILE A 134 0.46 19.85 -5.39
CA ILE A 134 0.19 18.58 -4.68
C ILE A 134 0.56 18.64 -3.19
N GLY A 135 0.98 19.81 -2.70
CA GLY A 135 1.26 20.10 -1.29
C GLY A 135 0.19 19.60 -0.30
N PRO A 136 -1.12 19.67 -0.61
CA PRO A 136 -2.17 19.14 0.26
C PRO A 136 -2.01 17.65 0.63
N LEU A 137 -1.30 16.84 -0.15
CA LEU A 137 -0.99 15.44 0.21
C LEU A 137 -0.10 15.32 1.43
N PHE A 138 0.64 16.36 1.80
CA PHE A 138 1.65 16.33 2.86
C PHE A 138 1.25 17.10 4.13
N VAL A 139 0.12 17.81 4.11
CA VAL A 139 -0.37 18.60 5.25
C VAL A 139 -1.13 17.71 6.24
N ASP A 140 -0.79 17.83 7.53
CA ASP A 140 -1.39 17.09 8.65
C ASP A 140 -1.37 15.57 8.45
N ARG A 141 -0.18 15.05 8.18
CA ARG A 141 0.10 13.61 7.99
C ARG A 141 0.81 12.96 9.17
N ALA A 142 1.01 13.71 10.25
CA ALA A 142 1.58 13.17 11.47
C ALA A 142 0.60 12.17 12.11
N VAL A 143 1.13 11.09 12.66
CA VAL A 143 0.33 10.14 13.44
C VAL A 143 -0.17 10.85 14.68
N ASP A 144 -1.49 10.93 14.82
CA ASP A 144 -2.11 11.44 16.04
C ASP A 144 -1.93 10.42 17.17
N ARG A 145 -0.96 10.70 18.05
CA ARG A 145 -0.61 9.85 19.18
C ARG A 145 -1.63 9.91 20.33
N SER A 146 -2.65 10.77 20.23
CA SER A 146 -3.76 10.79 21.17
C SER A 146 -4.81 9.71 20.88
N ILE A 147 -4.76 9.08 19.69
CA ILE A 147 -5.66 8.00 19.30
C ILE A 147 -5.41 6.78 20.20
N VAL A 148 -6.45 6.40 20.94
CA VAL A 148 -6.47 5.18 21.74
C VAL A 148 -6.95 4.03 20.86
N LEU A 149 -6.11 3.01 20.72
CA LEU A 149 -6.47 1.77 20.02
C LEU A 149 -7.42 0.94 20.89
N SER A 150 -8.24 0.10 20.26
CA SER A 150 -9.07 -0.85 20.99
C SER A 150 -8.20 -1.89 21.70
N ASP A 151 -8.70 -2.39 22.84
CA ASP A 151 -7.99 -3.37 23.67
C ASP A 151 -7.56 -4.59 22.87
N ASP A 152 -8.42 -5.07 21.95
CA ASP A 152 -8.12 -6.22 21.13
C ASP A 152 -6.95 -6.01 20.15
N VAL A 153 -6.75 -4.78 19.64
CA VAL A 153 -5.59 -4.44 18.80
C VAL A 153 -4.34 -4.38 19.67
N ILE A 154 -4.44 -3.80 20.86
CA ILE A 154 -3.32 -3.70 21.81
C ILE A 154 -2.85 -5.10 22.23
N ASP A 155 -3.79 -5.97 22.62
CA ASP A 155 -3.51 -7.35 23.03
C ASP A 155 -2.88 -8.16 21.89
N ALA A 156 -3.39 -8.02 20.67
CA ALA A 156 -2.84 -8.71 19.51
C ALA A 156 -1.42 -8.25 19.17
N LEU A 157 -1.13 -6.95 19.24
CA LEU A 157 0.23 -6.42 19.05
C LEU A 157 1.18 -6.87 20.16
N LYS A 158 0.74 -6.86 21.41
CA LYS A 158 1.52 -7.35 22.55
C LYS A 158 1.85 -8.83 22.38
N LEU A 159 0.92 -9.63 21.89
CA LEU A 159 1.15 -11.05 21.62
C LEU A 159 2.24 -11.26 20.54
N LEU A 160 2.33 -10.39 19.53
CA LEU A 160 3.45 -10.39 18.59
C LEU A 160 4.77 -10.00 19.27
N GLU A 161 4.78 -8.96 20.11
CA GLU A 161 5.98 -8.55 20.84
C GLU A 161 6.49 -9.67 21.75
N ASP A 162 5.61 -10.31 22.52
CA ASP A 162 5.94 -11.44 23.39
C ASP A 162 6.48 -12.63 22.58
N ARG A 163 5.87 -12.94 21.43
CA ARG A 163 6.37 -14.00 20.55
C ARG A 163 7.76 -13.65 20.01
N ASN A 164 7.96 -12.41 19.58
CA ASN A 164 9.23 -11.94 19.03
C ASN A 164 10.38 -12.11 20.03
N GLN A 165 10.13 -11.81 21.32
CA GLN A 165 11.10 -11.99 22.40
C GLN A 165 11.51 -13.45 22.60
N LEU A 166 10.60 -14.40 22.37
CA LEU A 166 10.83 -15.82 22.60
C LEU A 166 11.50 -16.53 21.43
N THR A 167 11.24 -16.11 20.18
CA THR A 167 11.62 -16.88 18.99
C THR A 167 12.77 -16.31 18.18
N SER A 168 13.14 -15.04 18.40
CA SER A 168 14.22 -14.40 17.65
C SER A 168 15.56 -15.09 17.89
N LYS A 169 16.35 -15.31 16.83
CA LYS A 169 17.64 -16.01 16.92
C LYS A 169 18.81 -15.07 17.22
N SER A 170 18.59 -13.77 17.07
CA SER A 170 19.59 -12.73 17.33
C SER A 170 18.91 -11.41 17.71
N GLU A 171 19.66 -10.50 18.34
CA GLU A 171 19.13 -9.17 18.68
C GLU A 171 18.78 -8.36 17.42
N SER A 172 19.56 -8.50 16.34
CA SER A 172 19.25 -7.83 15.06
C SER A 172 17.93 -8.30 14.44
N GLU A 173 17.66 -9.60 14.45
CA GLU A 173 16.38 -10.14 13.98
C GLU A 173 15.21 -9.61 14.83
N LYS A 174 15.40 -9.64 16.15
CA LYS A 174 14.42 -9.14 17.12
C LYS A 174 14.13 -7.66 16.94
N ASP A 175 15.15 -6.82 16.73
CA ASP A 175 15.01 -5.38 16.49
C ASP A 175 14.25 -5.11 15.20
N THR A 176 14.54 -5.87 14.14
CA THR A 176 13.85 -5.76 12.85
C THR A 176 12.36 -6.09 12.98
N TYR A 177 11.99 -7.14 13.71
CA TYR A 177 10.58 -7.44 13.98
C TYR A 177 9.92 -6.43 14.93
N THR A 178 10.63 -5.98 15.97
CA THR A 178 10.14 -4.95 16.91
C THR A 178 9.79 -3.66 16.16
N LEU A 179 10.66 -3.22 15.25
CA LEU A 179 10.39 -2.07 14.40
C LEU A 179 9.15 -2.30 13.51
N ALA A 180 9.02 -3.46 12.87
CA ALA A 180 7.86 -3.77 12.03
C ALA A 180 6.53 -3.74 12.82
N ILE A 181 6.52 -4.29 14.04
CA ILE A 181 5.37 -4.28 14.95
C ILE A 181 5.07 -2.85 15.42
N GLN A 182 6.09 -2.05 15.77
CA GLN A 182 5.90 -0.65 16.13
C GLN A 182 5.25 0.15 14.98
N ARG A 183 5.69 -0.07 13.74
CA ARG A 183 5.07 0.57 12.57
C ARG A 183 3.65 0.07 12.33
N LEU A 184 3.33 -1.19 12.63
CA LEU A 184 1.94 -1.67 12.58
C LEU A 184 1.07 -0.91 13.56
N LYS A 185 1.53 -0.70 14.80
CA LYS A 185 0.84 0.10 15.81
C LYS A 185 0.53 1.50 15.30
N GLU A 186 1.51 2.16 14.68
CA GLU A 186 1.32 3.46 14.03
C GLU A 186 0.29 3.39 12.89
N GLY A 187 0.35 2.35 12.06
CA GLY A 187 -0.64 2.09 11.02
C GLY A 187 -2.06 1.95 11.57
N PHE A 188 -2.24 1.22 12.67
CA PHE A 188 -3.54 1.09 13.35
C PHE A 188 -4.05 2.43 13.87
N MET A 189 -3.18 3.27 14.45
CA MET A 189 -3.57 4.62 14.90
C MET A 189 -4.02 5.48 13.70
N VAL A 190 -3.26 5.43 12.60
CA VAL A 190 -3.58 6.15 11.37
C VAL A 190 -4.94 5.73 10.81
N ILE A 191 -5.21 4.43 10.70
CA ILE A 191 -6.50 3.98 10.19
C ILE A 191 -7.62 4.21 11.20
N SER A 192 -7.37 4.32 12.49
CA SER A 192 -8.41 4.69 13.46
C SER A 192 -8.76 6.19 13.45
N SER A 193 -7.96 7.03 12.79
CA SER A 193 -8.22 8.47 12.68
C SER A 193 -9.45 8.79 11.82
N LYS A 194 -10.25 9.77 12.23
CA LYS A 194 -11.40 10.27 11.46
C LYS A 194 -10.97 10.98 10.18
N ASP A 195 -9.81 11.62 10.21
CA ASP A 195 -9.21 12.38 9.11
C ASP A 195 -8.24 11.54 8.26
N ARG A 196 -8.31 10.20 8.40
CA ARG A 196 -7.48 9.27 7.63
C ARG A 196 -7.70 9.42 6.14
N GLU A 197 -6.61 9.35 5.38
CA GLU A 197 -6.63 9.14 3.94
C GLU A 197 -6.19 7.69 3.65
N ASN A 198 -6.94 6.96 2.83
CA ASN A 198 -6.74 5.51 2.68
C ASN A 198 -5.35 5.14 2.16
N GLY A 199 -4.70 6.02 1.39
CA GLY A 199 -3.32 5.82 0.92
C GLY A 199 -2.28 5.75 2.05
N MET A 200 -2.60 6.23 3.26
CA MET A 200 -1.67 6.19 4.40
C MET A 200 -1.37 4.77 4.88
N VAL A 201 -2.19 3.77 4.52
CA VAL A 201 -1.92 2.35 4.83
C VAL A 201 -0.57 1.90 4.27
N LEU A 202 -0.14 2.47 3.14
CA LEU A 202 1.12 2.17 2.48
C LEU A 202 2.34 2.64 3.30
N GLY A 203 2.13 3.53 4.27
CA GLY A 203 3.17 4.06 5.14
C GLY A 203 3.93 2.96 5.87
N TRP A 204 3.26 1.89 6.29
CA TRP A 204 3.91 0.76 6.96
C TRP A 204 5.02 0.15 6.09
N VAL A 205 4.71 -0.18 4.84
CA VAL A 205 5.66 -0.79 3.89
C VAL A 205 6.81 0.16 3.54
N ILE A 206 6.53 1.46 3.47
CA ILE A 206 7.53 2.50 3.18
C ILE A 206 8.53 2.66 4.35
N GLN A 207 8.10 2.34 5.59
CA GLN A 207 8.87 2.57 6.82
C GLN A 207 9.60 1.34 7.35
N ILE A 208 9.22 0.13 6.96
CA ILE A 208 9.93 -1.10 7.34
C ILE A 208 11.30 -1.21 6.64
N GLY A 209 12.27 -1.80 7.35
CA GLY A 209 13.63 -1.97 6.84
C GLY A 209 13.75 -3.03 5.72
N GLN A 210 14.86 -2.98 4.97
CA GLN A 210 15.12 -3.97 3.92
C GLN A 210 15.26 -5.40 4.46
N GLU A 211 15.77 -5.54 5.69
CA GLU A 211 15.93 -6.82 6.38
C GLU A 211 14.60 -7.55 6.60
N TYR A 212 13.57 -6.84 7.07
CA TYR A 212 12.25 -7.45 7.26
C TYR A 212 11.69 -8.05 5.97
N ILE A 213 11.85 -7.32 4.85
CA ILE A 213 11.38 -7.81 3.55
C ILE A 213 12.28 -8.96 3.05
N ALA A 214 13.55 -9.02 3.42
CA ALA A 214 14.37 -10.20 3.19
C ALA A 214 13.82 -11.41 3.98
N PHE A 215 13.40 -11.22 5.22
CA PHE A 215 12.75 -12.26 6.03
C PHE A 215 11.44 -12.74 5.41
N LEU A 216 10.63 -11.84 4.84
CA LEU A 216 9.43 -12.20 4.06
C LEU A 216 9.79 -13.06 2.84
N ARG A 217 10.80 -12.68 2.07
CA ARG A 217 11.26 -13.46 0.90
C ARG A 217 11.78 -14.84 1.29
N SER A 218 12.44 -14.93 2.44
CA SER A 218 12.87 -16.20 3.05
C SER A 218 11.75 -16.95 3.77
N ARG A 219 10.49 -16.48 3.68
CA ARG A 219 9.30 -17.07 4.29
C ARG A 219 9.49 -17.36 5.79
N GLN A 220 10.17 -16.47 6.50
CA GLN A 220 10.29 -16.61 7.95
C GLN A 220 8.91 -16.47 8.60
N GLN A 221 8.56 -17.41 9.47
CA GLN A 221 7.21 -17.54 10.02
C GLN A 221 6.75 -16.27 10.76
N MET A 222 7.62 -15.68 11.58
CA MET A 222 7.32 -14.42 12.27
C MET A 222 7.04 -13.27 11.29
N ALA A 223 7.80 -13.16 10.21
CA ALA A 223 7.58 -12.14 9.18
C ALA A 223 6.22 -12.34 8.48
N LEU A 224 5.87 -13.59 8.15
CA LEU A 224 4.57 -13.92 7.55
C LEU A 224 3.40 -13.58 8.48
N VAL A 225 3.54 -13.86 9.78
CA VAL A 225 2.52 -13.51 10.77
C VAL A 225 2.37 -11.98 10.90
N ILE A 226 3.47 -11.22 10.99
CA ILE A 226 3.40 -9.75 11.03
C ILE A 226 2.75 -9.20 9.74
N LEU A 227 3.02 -9.79 8.57
CA LEU A 227 2.36 -9.42 7.32
C LEU A 227 0.84 -9.68 7.35
N ALA A 228 0.36 -10.69 8.06
CA ALA A 228 -1.07 -10.92 8.25
C ALA A 228 -1.73 -9.77 9.02
N TYR A 229 -1.04 -9.18 9.99
CA TYR A 229 -1.53 -8.01 10.73
C TYR A 229 -1.56 -6.76 9.85
N TYR A 230 -0.61 -6.62 8.92
CA TYR A 230 -0.72 -5.62 7.85
C TYR A 230 -1.93 -5.89 6.94
N GLY A 231 -2.26 -7.16 6.67
CA GLY A 231 -3.50 -7.55 5.99
C GLY A 231 -4.76 -7.01 6.68
N VAL A 232 -4.78 -6.92 8.02
CA VAL A 232 -5.89 -6.30 8.76
C VAL A 232 -5.96 -4.79 8.51
N LEU A 233 -4.81 -4.11 8.40
CA LEU A 233 -4.77 -2.69 8.01
C LEU A 233 -5.35 -2.47 6.60
N LEU A 234 -5.01 -3.35 5.65
CA LEU A 234 -5.58 -3.32 4.30
C LEU A 234 -7.09 -3.56 4.33
N ASP A 235 -7.57 -4.51 5.13
CA ASP A 235 -9.02 -4.75 5.28
C ASP A 235 -9.76 -3.57 5.93
N GLY A 236 -9.08 -2.80 6.80
CA GLY A 236 -9.62 -1.59 7.40
C GLY A 236 -9.99 -0.47 6.41
N ILE A 237 -9.50 -0.57 5.16
CA ILE A 237 -9.83 0.33 4.05
C ILE A 237 -10.50 -0.40 2.87
N ARG A 238 -11.11 -1.58 3.11
CA ARG A 238 -11.73 -2.46 2.09
C ARG A 238 -12.75 -1.80 1.17
N ASP A 239 -13.38 -0.71 1.60
CA ASP A 239 -14.33 0.06 0.78
C ASP A 239 -13.62 0.86 -0.35
N THR A 240 -12.29 0.84 -0.37
CA THR A 240 -11.48 1.47 -1.42
C THR A 240 -11.35 0.51 -2.59
N TRP A 241 -11.86 0.90 -3.76
CA TRP A 241 -11.95 0.05 -4.94
C TRP A 241 -10.62 -0.65 -5.33
N TRP A 242 -9.48 0.03 -5.17
CA TRP A 242 -8.18 -0.50 -5.59
C TRP A 242 -7.56 -1.50 -4.61
N VAL A 243 -8.07 -1.60 -3.38
CA VAL A 243 -7.53 -2.48 -2.32
C VAL A 243 -8.54 -3.56 -1.89
N MET A 244 -9.74 -3.54 -2.46
CA MET A 244 -10.85 -4.39 -2.04
C MET A 244 -10.48 -5.88 -2.11
N GLY A 245 -10.65 -6.59 -0.99
CA GLY A 245 -10.37 -8.02 -0.91
C GLY A 245 -8.91 -8.40 -0.64
N TRP A 246 -7.95 -7.47 -0.76
CA TRP A 246 -6.53 -7.76 -0.50
C TRP A 246 -6.26 -8.28 0.90
N GLY A 247 -6.76 -7.59 1.92
CA GLY A 247 -6.51 -7.97 3.32
C GLY A 247 -6.96 -9.39 3.60
N ARG A 248 -8.20 -9.71 3.19
CA ARG A 248 -8.78 -11.05 3.34
C ARG A 248 -8.01 -12.12 2.58
N ASN A 249 -7.74 -11.91 1.29
CA ASN A 249 -7.05 -12.90 0.44
C ASN A 249 -5.64 -13.18 0.98
N LEU A 250 -4.92 -12.13 1.36
CA LEU A 250 -3.59 -12.23 1.94
C LEU A 250 -3.59 -12.99 3.26
N ILE A 251 -4.50 -12.66 4.19
CA ILE A 251 -4.58 -13.34 5.49
C ILE A 251 -4.96 -14.81 5.33
N GLN A 252 -5.87 -15.14 4.42
CA GLN A 252 -6.27 -16.53 4.15
C GLN A 252 -5.11 -17.37 3.62
N GLU A 253 -4.34 -16.82 2.67
CA GLU A 253 -3.17 -17.49 2.13
C GLU A 253 -2.08 -17.65 3.19
N LEU A 254 -1.75 -16.58 3.94
CA LEU A 254 -0.76 -16.63 5.01
C LEU A 254 -1.14 -17.67 6.07
N ASN A 255 -2.42 -17.76 6.42
CA ASN A 255 -2.90 -18.78 7.35
C ASN A 255 -2.73 -20.20 6.80
N GLN A 256 -2.60 -20.43 5.50
CA GLN A 256 -2.29 -21.75 4.95
C GLN A 256 -0.78 -22.04 4.94
N VAL A 257 0.04 -21.01 4.74
CA VAL A 257 1.50 -21.13 4.58
C VAL A 257 2.25 -21.19 5.91
N VAL A 258 1.73 -20.57 6.97
CA VAL A 258 2.42 -20.61 8.27
C VAL A 258 2.31 -21.98 8.94
N ASP A 259 3.36 -22.36 9.67
CA ASP A 259 3.39 -23.64 10.39
C ASP A 259 2.40 -23.66 11.58
N ASP A 260 2.03 -24.85 12.04
CA ASP A 260 0.99 -25.04 13.05
C ASP A 260 1.26 -24.30 14.37
N GLU A 261 2.53 -24.20 14.78
CA GLU A 261 2.94 -23.49 15.99
C GLU A 261 2.63 -21.98 15.94
N TRP A 262 2.50 -21.40 14.73
CA TRP A 262 2.21 -19.98 14.49
C TRP A 262 0.72 -19.69 14.30
N LYS A 263 -0.13 -20.71 14.09
CA LYS A 263 -1.57 -20.54 13.82
C LYS A 263 -2.30 -19.81 14.94
N SER A 264 -1.86 -19.99 16.18
CA SER A 264 -2.41 -19.28 17.34
C SER A 264 -2.37 -17.75 17.18
N LEU A 265 -1.36 -17.22 16.50
CA LEU A 265 -1.19 -15.78 16.24
C LEU A 265 -2.03 -15.30 15.05
N MET A 266 -2.47 -16.22 14.19
CA MET A 266 -3.31 -15.96 13.03
C MET A 266 -4.81 -15.88 13.35
N VAL A 267 -5.22 -16.35 14.53
CA VAL A 267 -6.62 -16.33 14.99
C VAL A 267 -7.19 -14.90 14.96
N TRP A 268 -6.44 -13.93 15.50
CA TRP A 268 -6.91 -12.54 15.54
C TRP A 268 -7.06 -11.92 14.14
N PRO A 269 -6.05 -11.97 13.24
CA PRO A 269 -6.23 -11.51 11.85
C PRO A 269 -7.40 -12.17 11.13
N MET A 270 -7.55 -13.50 11.26
CA MET A 270 -8.64 -14.26 10.63
C MET A 270 -10.02 -13.81 11.12
N ASN A 271 -10.16 -13.58 12.43
CA ASN A 271 -11.41 -13.07 13.02
C ASN A 271 -11.73 -11.67 12.51
N LYS A 272 -10.75 -10.77 12.40
CA LYS A 272 -10.96 -9.38 11.94
C LYS A 272 -11.54 -9.31 10.53
N VAL A 273 -11.01 -10.10 9.60
CA VAL A 273 -11.50 -10.10 8.21
C VAL A 273 -12.77 -10.92 8.00
N THR A 274 -13.16 -11.75 8.98
CA THR A 274 -14.41 -12.52 8.94
C THR A 274 -15.58 -11.77 9.59
N MET A 275 -15.33 -11.07 10.70
CA MET A 275 -16.32 -10.26 11.43
C MET A 275 -16.60 -8.89 10.79
N GLY A 276 -15.83 -8.48 9.78
CA GLY A 276 -16.06 -7.26 9.02
C GLY A 276 -17.28 -7.28 8.07
N ARG A 277 -18.26 -8.16 8.32
CA ARG A 277 -19.53 -8.26 7.58
C ARG A 277 -20.67 -7.63 8.35
#